data_AF-L1P372-F1
#
_entry.id   AF-L1P372-F1
#
_cell.length_a   1.000
_cell.length_b   1.000
_cell.length_c   1.000
_cell.angle_alpha   90.00
_cell.angle_beta   90.00
_cell.angle_gamma   90.00
#
_symmetry.space_group_name_H-M   'P 1'
#
loop_
_entity.id
_entity.type
_entity.pdbx_description
1 polymer ?
#
loop_
_entity_poly.entity_id
_entity_poly.type
_entity_poly.pdbx_seq_one_letter_code
_entity_poly.pdbx_strand_id
1 'polypeptide(L)'
;GFEYKKCPFCRSKQVKKNGCRNGKQRHKCHLCGRQFDGGRWLNPQKIWQTYREGRQTAVQLAKTYGCSRQTILRHLKKVQIEAHFIAPEVANVIMDTTHFGRTFGVMVLFDSISGKALPVSEAKYETNTLYAQAIGRLKAKGIEIQSIVCDGRRGLAQMFPDFPVQLCQFHQVKTISRYLTRNPKTEAGRALWRLALTLKNSSKTEFESGLQKWFGQHQNYLSERKTNPETGKSHYTHK
;
A
#
# COMPACT_ATOMS: atom_id res chain seq x y z
N GLY A 1 28.40 39.80 27.80
CA GLY A 1 27.41 39.13 28.67
C GLY A 1 27.04 37.76 28.13
N PHE A 2 26.54 36.87 28.99
CA PHE A 2 25.90 35.61 28.56
C PHE A 2 24.50 35.89 28.00
N GLU A 3 24.04 35.11 27.02
CA GLU A 3 22.71 35.29 26.44
C GLU A 3 21.60 34.62 27.27
N TYR A 4 20.35 35.10 27.12
CA TYR A 4 19.16 34.44 27.66
C TYR A 4 18.85 33.07 27.03
N LYS A 5 19.63 32.62 26.05
CA LYS A 5 19.48 31.31 25.40
C LYS A 5 20.09 30.18 26.24
N LYS A 6 19.38 29.07 26.32
CA LYS A 6 19.87 27.82 26.92
C LYS A 6 20.60 26.97 25.89
N CYS A 7 21.66 26.29 26.32
CA CYS A 7 22.32 25.27 25.52
C CYS A 7 21.34 24.11 25.22
N PRO A 8 21.18 23.68 23.97
CA PRO A 8 20.26 22.59 23.62
C PRO A 8 20.72 21.22 24.13
N PHE A 9 22.00 21.08 24.48
CA PHE A 9 22.59 19.81 24.89
C PHE A 9 22.58 19.62 26.42
N CYS A 10 22.86 20.67 27.19
CA CYS A 10 22.94 20.59 28.66
C CYS A 10 22.01 21.57 29.39
N ARG A 11 21.16 22.32 28.66
CA ARG A 11 20.19 23.30 29.18
C ARG A 11 20.78 24.48 29.98
N SER A 12 22.11 24.59 30.10
CA SER A 12 22.81 25.68 30.78
C SER A 12 22.59 27.04 30.10
N LYS A 13 22.52 28.10 30.89
CA LYS A 13 22.49 29.51 30.43
C LYS A 13 23.88 30.09 30.14
N GLN A 14 24.95 29.33 30.38
CA GLN A 14 26.32 29.79 30.11
C GLN A 14 26.64 29.72 28.61
N VAL A 15 25.94 30.52 27.81
CA VAL A 15 26.05 30.56 26.34
C VAL A 15 26.53 31.94 25.90
N LYS A 16 27.55 31.98 25.04
CA LYS A 16 28.04 33.22 24.40
C LYS A 16 28.01 33.10 22.87
N LYS A 17 27.87 34.23 22.18
CA LYS A 17 28.05 34.32 20.73
C LYS A 17 29.47 33.90 20.35
N ASN A 18 29.61 33.15 19.26
CA ASN A 18 30.85 32.54 18.80
C ASN A 18 30.94 32.58 17.26
N GLY A 19 30.86 33.77 16.68
CA GLY A 19 30.92 34.02 15.23
C GLY A 19 29.58 33.80 14.49
N CYS A 20 29.62 33.84 13.16
CA CYS A 20 28.46 33.62 12.28
C CYS A 20 28.80 32.54 11.24
N ARG A 21 27.83 31.71 10.87
CA ARG A 21 27.99 30.71 9.79
C ARG A 21 26.71 30.61 8.97
N ASN A 22 26.84 30.67 7.64
CA ASN A 22 25.71 30.62 6.70
C ASN A 22 24.60 31.64 7.06
N GLY A 23 24.99 32.85 7.46
CA GLY A 23 24.08 33.92 7.88
C GLY A 23 23.43 33.72 9.26
N LYS A 24 23.77 32.67 10.01
CA LYS A 24 23.23 32.39 11.35
C LYS A 24 24.26 32.67 12.44
N GLN A 25 23.83 33.37 13.49
CA GLN A 25 24.63 33.58 14.69
C GLN A 25 25.01 32.24 15.33
N ARG A 26 26.29 31.96 15.49
CA ARG A 26 26.78 30.80 16.22
C ARG A 26 26.96 31.12 17.70
N HIS A 27 26.77 30.12 18.53
CA HIS A 27 26.90 30.19 19.98
C HIS A 27 27.80 29.06 20.49
N LYS A 28 28.50 29.29 21.61
CA LYS A 28 29.27 28.29 22.35
C LYS A 28 28.77 28.22 23.79
N CYS A 29 28.51 27.01 24.27
CA CYS A 29 28.23 26.78 25.68
C CYS A 29 29.55 26.62 26.44
N HIS A 30 29.72 27.40 27.50
CA HIS A 30 30.91 27.36 28.35
C HIS A 30 30.86 26.27 29.42
N LEU A 31 29.68 25.68 29.70
CA LEU A 31 29.56 24.56 30.62
C LEU A 31 29.93 23.22 29.96
N CYS A 32 29.38 22.93 28.78
CA CYS A 32 29.62 21.66 28.08
C CYS A 32 30.57 21.76 26.88
N GLY A 33 31.12 22.96 26.61
CA GLY A 33 32.04 23.23 25.49
C GLY A 33 31.43 23.20 24.08
N ARG A 34 30.21 22.66 23.91
CA ARG A 34 29.59 22.46 22.60
C ARG A 34 29.20 23.78 21.92
N GLN A 35 29.33 23.80 20.60
CA GLN A 35 28.90 24.89 19.74
C GLN A 35 27.59 24.56 19.04
N PHE A 36 26.75 25.56 18.79
CA PHE A 36 25.51 25.41 18.04
C PHE A 36 25.14 26.71 17.32
N ASP A 37 24.45 26.58 16.20
CA ASP A 37 23.96 27.74 15.45
C ASP A 37 22.59 28.17 16.00
N GLY A 38 22.32 29.47 15.97
CA GLY A 38 21.07 30.08 16.36
C GLY A 38 19.96 29.86 15.32
N GLY A 39 18.72 30.13 15.74
CA GLY A 39 17.52 29.96 14.91
C GLY A 39 16.56 28.91 15.47
N ARG A 40 15.50 28.62 14.71
CA ARG A 40 14.48 27.65 15.10
C ARG A 40 15.02 26.23 14.96
N TRP A 41 14.96 25.48 16.04
CA TRP A 41 15.29 24.05 16.03
C TRP A 41 14.19 23.25 15.35
N LEU A 42 14.61 22.34 14.48
CA LEU A 42 13.72 21.41 13.82
C LEU A 42 13.29 20.33 14.80
N ASN A 43 11.97 20.19 15.01
CA ASN A 43 11.37 19.16 15.83
C ASN A 43 11.10 17.91 14.94
N PRO A 44 11.75 16.76 15.19
CA PRO A 44 11.55 15.54 14.42
C PRO A 44 10.08 15.10 14.35
N GLN A 45 9.36 15.13 15.46
CA GLN A 45 7.95 14.70 15.56
C GLN A 45 7.05 15.61 14.71
N LYS A 46 7.28 16.92 14.73
CA LYS A 46 6.53 17.86 13.88
C LYS A 46 6.79 17.62 12.39
N ILE A 47 8.06 17.41 12.02
CA ILE A 47 8.43 17.08 10.63
C ILE A 47 7.76 15.77 10.20
N TRP A 48 7.76 14.75 11.06
CA TRP A 48 7.10 13.47 10.80
C TRP A 48 5.59 13.62 10.62
N GLN A 49 4.93 14.39 11.48
CA GLN A 49 3.50 14.65 11.34
C GLN A 49 3.18 15.32 10.00
N THR A 50 3.94 16.35 9.62
CA THR A 50 3.73 17.04 8.33
C THR A 50 4.04 16.13 7.13
N TYR A 51 5.04 15.26 7.26
CA TYR A 51 5.36 14.24 6.25
C TYR A 51 4.22 13.23 6.07
N ARG A 52 3.69 12.68 7.18
CA ARG A 52 2.64 11.66 7.19
C ARG A 52 1.27 12.20 6.76
N GLU A 53 0.83 13.29 7.38
CA GLU A 53 -0.53 13.83 7.22
C GLU A 53 -0.62 14.77 6.03
N GLY A 54 0.39 15.62 5.84
CA GLY A 54 0.46 16.55 4.72
C GLY A 54 0.94 15.92 3.41
N ARG A 55 1.33 14.63 3.42
CA ARG A 55 1.89 13.89 2.26
C ARG A 55 3.04 14.62 1.57
N GLN A 56 3.79 15.42 2.33
CA GLN A 56 4.86 16.25 1.78
C GLN A 56 6.13 15.43 1.58
N THR A 57 6.77 15.60 0.43
CA THR A 57 8.09 15.02 0.17
C THR A 57 9.17 15.68 1.02
N ALA A 58 10.29 14.98 1.22
CA ALA A 58 11.45 15.56 1.91
C ALA A 58 11.98 16.85 1.24
N VAL A 59 11.77 17.00 -0.08
CA VAL A 59 12.14 18.21 -0.83
C VAL A 59 11.19 19.37 -0.53
N GLN A 60 9.88 19.12 -0.46
CA GLN A 60 8.90 20.14 -0.08
C GLN A 60 9.13 20.61 1.37
N LEU A 61 9.32 19.67 2.29
CA LEU A 61 9.67 19.98 3.68
C LEU A 61 10.97 20.79 3.76
N ALA A 62 11.99 20.44 2.98
CA ALA A 62 13.25 21.17 2.95
C ALA A 62 13.06 22.64 2.55
N LYS A 63 12.20 22.92 1.55
CA LYS A 63 11.82 24.28 1.15
C LYS A 63 11.09 25.00 2.28
N THR A 64 10.08 24.37 2.90
CA THR A 64 9.30 24.95 4.01
C THR A 64 10.16 25.31 5.22
N TYR A 65 11.13 24.45 5.56
CA TYR A 65 11.98 24.62 6.74
C TYR A 65 13.30 25.36 6.43
N GLY A 66 13.54 25.80 5.19
CA GLY A 66 14.75 26.52 4.79
C GLY A 66 16.04 25.72 5.05
N CYS A 67 16.04 24.43 4.76
CA CYS A 67 17.17 23.53 5.01
C CYS A 67 17.39 22.53 3.87
N SER A 68 18.47 21.75 3.93
CA SER A 68 18.73 20.71 2.92
C SER A 68 17.78 19.51 3.06
N ARG A 69 17.54 18.81 1.95
CA ARG A 69 16.82 17.52 1.93
C ARG A 69 17.41 16.52 2.92
N GLN A 70 18.73 16.44 3.00
CA GLN A 70 19.47 15.53 3.89
C GLN A 70 19.23 15.88 5.36
N THR A 71 19.04 17.15 5.71
CA THR A 71 18.64 17.55 7.06
C THR A 71 17.26 17.00 7.41
N ILE A 72 16.26 17.15 6.53
CA ILE A 72 14.92 16.57 6.75
C ILE A 72 14.99 15.06 6.93
N LEU A 73 15.69 14.34 6.05
CA LEU A 73 15.83 12.88 6.15
C LEU A 73 16.48 12.43 7.47
N ARG A 74 17.51 13.14 7.94
CA ARG A 74 18.12 12.87 9.26
C ARG A 74 17.14 13.10 10.41
N HIS A 75 16.24 14.07 10.30
CA HIS A 75 15.21 14.29 11.32
C HIS A 75 14.13 13.21 11.27
N LEU A 76 13.65 12.82 10.09
CA LEU A 76 12.69 11.72 9.94
C LEU A 76 13.23 10.41 10.53
N LYS A 77 14.51 10.09 10.29
CA LYS A 77 15.18 8.90 10.86
C LYS A 77 15.26 8.88 12.40
N LYS A 78 15.09 10.01 13.08
CA LYS A 78 15.13 10.08 14.56
C LYS A 78 13.79 9.72 15.20
N VAL A 79 12.72 9.68 14.41
CA VAL A 79 11.39 9.41 14.94
C VAL A 79 11.23 7.91 15.10
N GLN A 80 11.00 7.47 16.34
CA GLN A 80 10.55 6.12 16.62
C GLN A 80 9.07 6.02 16.26
N ILE A 81 8.73 5.07 15.40
CA ILE A 81 7.36 4.84 14.96
C ILE A 81 6.85 3.61 15.68
N GLU A 82 5.90 3.79 16.57
CA GLU A 82 5.19 2.68 17.19
C GLU A 82 3.98 2.32 16.32
N ALA A 83 4.13 1.24 15.55
CA ALA A 83 3.03 0.69 14.77
C ALA A 83 2.07 -0.07 15.70
N HIS A 84 0.89 0.52 15.92
CA HIS A 84 -0.17 -0.10 16.69
C HIS A 84 -1.07 -0.89 15.74
N PHE A 85 -0.94 -2.22 15.76
CA PHE A 85 -1.84 -3.12 15.04
C PHE A 85 -2.87 -3.68 16.02
N ILE A 86 -4.10 -3.83 15.56
CA ILE A 86 -5.11 -4.57 16.32
C ILE A 86 -4.73 -6.06 16.39
N ALA A 87 -5.15 -6.70 17.47
CA ALA A 87 -5.15 -8.14 17.63
C ALA A 87 -6.60 -8.56 17.92
N PRO A 88 -7.44 -8.71 16.89
CA PRO A 88 -8.80 -9.19 17.07
C PRO A 88 -8.77 -10.67 17.47
N GLU A 89 -9.79 -11.15 18.19
CA GLU A 89 -9.93 -12.58 18.49
C GLU A 89 -10.14 -13.40 17.22
N VAL A 90 -10.91 -12.84 16.26
CA VAL A 90 -11.28 -13.49 15.00
C VAL A 90 -11.08 -12.51 13.84
N ALA A 91 -10.58 -12.98 12.68
CA ALA A 91 -10.35 -12.15 11.50
C ALA A 91 -10.73 -12.83 10.17
N ASN A 92 -11.23 -12.00 9.25
CA ASN A 92 -11.32 -12.32 7.83
C ASN A 92 -10.19 -11.61 7.10
N VAL A 93 -9.16 -12.36 6.73
CA VAL A 93 -7.86 -11.79 6.35
C VAL A 93 -7.80 -11.53 4.85
N ILE A 94 -7.73 -10.25 4.47
CA ILE A 94 -7.39 -9.83 3.12
C ILE A 94 -5.89 -9.55 3.07
N MET A 95 -5.19 -10.17 2.11
CA MET A 95 -3.74 -10.07 1.95
C MET A 95 -3.39 -9.56 0.56
N ASP A 96 -2.60 -8.48 0.48
CA ASP A 96 -2.11 -7.95 -0.78
C ASP A 96 -0.68 -7.41 -0.65
N THR A 97 0.09 -7.49 -1.74
CA THR A 97 1.48 -6.99 -1.78
C THR A 97 1.60 -5.85 -2.78
N THR A 98 1.90 -4.66 -2.27
CA THR A 98 2.19 -3.50 -3.13
C THR A 98 3.69 -3.32 -3.29
N HIS A 99 4.17 -3.31 -4.53
CA HIS A 99 5.58 -3.08 -4.86
C HIS A 99 5.83 -1.60 -5.17
N PHE A 100 6.91 -1.05 -4.61
CA PHE A 100 7.41 0.29 -4.85
C PHE A 100 8.76 0.20 -5.57
N GLY A 101 8.74 0.31 -6.89
CA GLY A 101 9.92 0.07 -7.72
C GLY A 101 10.22 -1.43 -7.83
N ARG A 102 11.50 -1.79 -7.97
CA ARG A 102 11.95 -3.17 -8.24
C ARG A 102 12.45 -3.94 -7.02
N THR A 103 12.71 -3.25 -5.91
CA THR A 103 13.46 -3.80 -4.77
C THR A 103 12.73 -3.71 -3.44
N PHE A 104 11.60 -3.01 -3.38
CA PHE A 104 10.86 -2.81 -2.15
C PHE A 104 9.38 -3.11 -2.40
N GLY A 105 8.79 -3.90 -1.51
CA GLY A 105 7.38 -4.20 -1.52
C GLY A 105 6.88 -4.32 -0.08
N VAL A 106 5.58 -4.16 0.09
CA VAL A 106 4.92 -4.20 1.38
C VAL A 106 3.72 -5.11 1.27
N MET A 107 3.72 -6.19 2.06
CA MET A 107 2.57 -7.05 2.25
C MET A 107 1.72 -6.48 3.39
N VAL A 108 0.50 -6.11 3.05
CA VAL A 108 -0.50 -5.58 3.98
C VAL A 108 -1.54 -6.65 4.23
N LEU A 109 -1.85 -6.86 5.51
CA LEU A 109 -2.96 -7.68 5.95
C LEU A 109 -4.05 -6.75 6.47
N PHE A 110 -5.30 -7.04 6.13
CA PHE A 110 -6.45 -6.24 6.51
C PHE A 110 -7.55 -7.17 6.98
N ASP A 111 -8.15 -6.84 8.12
CA ASP A 111 -9.31 -7.58 8.62
C ASP A 111 -10.59 -6.94 8.08
N SER A 112 -11.36 -7.68 7.30
CA SER A 112 -12.61 -7.19 6.73
C SER A 112 -13.74 -7.05 7.76
N ILE A 113 -13.64 -7.69 8.93
CA ILE A 113 -14.63 -7.57 10.01
C ILE A 113 -14.46 -6.22 10.72
N SER A 114 -13.26 -5.94 11.23
CA SER A 114 -12.98 -4.70 11.97
C SER A 114 -12.69 -3.49 11.08
N GLY A 115 -12.42 -3.70 9.78
CA GLY A 115 -12.05 -2.64 8.86
C GLY A 115 -10.68 -2.03 9.14
N LYS A 116 -9.77 -2.77 9.79
CA LYS A 116 -8.46 -2.26 10.21
C LYS A 116 -7.32 -3.10 9.65
N ALA A 117 -6.17 -2.44 9.50
CA ALA A 117 -4.93 -3.10 9.14
C ALA A 117 -4.44 -4.01 10.27
N LEU A 118 -4.10 -5.23 9.89
CA LEU A 118 -3.34 -6.20 10.67
C LEU A 118 -1.83 -5.97 10.43
N PRO A 119 -0.92 -6.73 11.07
CA PRO A 119 0.52 -6.54 10.91
C PRO A 119 0.98 -6.48 9.45
N VAL A 120 1.92 -5.57 9.20
CA VAL A 120 2.52 -5.33 7.87
C VAL A 120 3.93 -5.89 7.84
N SER A 121 4.36 -6.44 6.70
CA SER A 121 5.75 -6.86 6.50
C SER A 121 6.31 -6.38 5.17
N GLU A 122 7.62 -6.09 5.17
CA GLU A 122 8.37 -5.89 3.93
C GLU A 122 8.41 -7.19 3.12
N ALA A 123 8.22 -7.08 1.82
CA ALA A 123 8.25 -8.17 0.85
C ALA A 123 9.12 -7.73 -0.33
N LYS A 124 10.40 -8.16 -0.33
CA LYS A 124 11.31 -7.89 -1.45
C LYS A 124 10.86 -8.58 -2.74
N TYR A 125 10.40 -9.82 -2.60
CA TYR A 125 9.78 -10.62 -3.64
C TYR A 125 8.52 -11.24 -3.08
N GLU A 126 7.42 -11.13 -3.78
CA GLU A 126 6.20 -11.80 -3.39
C GLU A 126 6.33 -13.31 -3.67
N THR A 127 6.20 -14.11 -2.62
CA THR A 127 6.26 -15.57 -2.65
C THR A 127 5.13 -16.16 -1.83
N ASN A 128 4.68 -17.36 -2.20
CA ASN A 128 3.65 -18.07 -1.47
C ASN A 128 4.05 -18.34 0.00
N THR A 129 5.35 -18.51 0.27
CA THR A 129 5.88 -18.66 1.64
C THR A 129 5.65 -17.45 2.52
N LEU A 130 5.68 -16.22 1.98
CA LEU A 130 5.39 -15.01 2.76
C LEU A 130 3.94 -14.98 3.24
N TYR A 131 3.00 -15.46 2.43
CA TYR A 131 1.60 -15.55 2.84
C TYR A 131 1.43 -16.52 3.99
N ALA A 132 1.99 -17.73 3.89
CA ALA A 132 1.94 -18.72 4.96
C ALA A 132 2.59 -18.21 6.26
N GLN A 133 3.74 -17.52 6.16
CA GLN A 133 4.38 -16.89 7.31
C GLN A 133 3.54 -15.77 7.93
N ALA A 134 2.85 -14.97 7.13
CA ALA A 134 1.98 -13.92 7.64
C ALA A 134 0.76 -14.51 8.37
N ILE A 135 0.13 -15.53 7.81
CA ILE A 135 -0.96 -16.28 8.45
C ILE A 135 -0.48 -16.96 9.74
N GLY A 136 0.69 -17.61 9.72
CA GLY A 136 1.28 -18.21 10.92
C GLY A 136 1.56 -17.20 12.04
N ARG A 137 1.99 -15.98 11.69
CA ARG A 137 2.17 -14.88 12.64
C ARG A 137 0.87 -14.40 13.27
N LEU A 138 -0.25 -14.42 12.54
CA LEU A 138 -1.56 -14.11 13.11
C LEU A 138 -2.01 -15.20 14.09
N LYS A 139 -1.90 -16.47 13.69
CA LYS A 139 -2.21 -17.61 14.56
C LYS A 139 -1.39 -17.62 15.85
N ALA A 140 -0.09 -17.33 15.76
CA ALA A 140 0.80 -17.24 16.91
C ALA A 140 0.41 -16.13 17.91
N LYS A 141 -0.38 -15.13 17.47
CA LYS A 141 -0.94 -14.09 18.33
C LYS A 141 -2.31 -14.45 18.92
N GLY A 142 -2.78 -15.69 18.71
CA GLY A 142 -4.09 -16.15 19.17
C GLY A 142 -5.26 -15.67 18.31
N ILE A 143 -5.00 -15.18 17.09
CA ILE A 143 -6.06 -14.73 16.18
C ILE A 143 -6.62 -15.94 15.43
N GLU A 144 -7.90 -16.20 15.59
CA GLU A 144 -8.65 -17.18 14.81
C GLU A 144 -8.93 -16.63 13.40
N ILE A 145 -8.67 -17.45 12.38
CA ILE A 145 -8.82 -17.04 10.97
C ILE A 145 -10.06 -17.73 10.42
N GLN A 146 -11.07 -16.94 10.04
CA GLN A 146 -12.31 -17.45 9.46
C GLN A 146 -12.22 -17.66 7.95
N SER A 147 -11.54 -16.75 7.25
CA SER A 147 -11.37 -16.81 5.80
C SER A 147 -10.13 -16.04 5.35
N ILE A 148 -9.68 -16.36 4.13
CA ILE A 148 -8.53 -15.71 3.50
C ILE A 148 -8.93 -15.20 2.12
N VAL A 149 -8.63 -13.94 1.85
CA VAL A 149 -8.75 -13.32 0.53
C VAL A 149 -7.36 -12.92 0.05
N CYS A 150 -6.90 -13.49 -1.07
CA CYS A 150 -5.54 -13.25 -1.56
C CYS A 150 -5.48 -13.12 -3.09
N ASP A 151 -4.28 -12.89 -3.63
CA ASP A 151 -4.03 -12.87 -5.08
C ASP A 151 -4.16 -14.27 -5.71
N GLY A 152 -4.28 -14.33 -7.04
CA GLY A 152 -4.47 -15.54 -7.85
C GLY A 152 -3.17 -16.25 -8.18
N ARG A 153 -2.19 -16.23 -7.27
CA ARG A 153 -0.89 -16.88 -7.48
C ARG A 153 -1.06 -18.39 -7.53
N ARG A 154 -0.36 -19.04 -8.47
CA ARG A 154 -0.38 -20.50 -8.61
C ARG A 154 0.03 -21.15 -7.29
N GLY A 155 -0.79 -22.09 -6.80
CA GLY A 155 -0.53 -22.83 -5.58
C GLY A 155 -0.89 -22.08 -4.28
N LEU A 156 -1.25 -20.79 -4.32
CA LEU A 156 -1.44 -20.00 -3.10
C LEU A 156 -2.69 -20.44 -2.33
N ALA A 157 -3.82 -20.63 -3.01
CA ALA A 157 -5.04 -21.10 -2.36
C ALA A 157 -4.88 -22.51 -1.77
N GLN A 158 -4.12 -23.37 -2.45
CA GLN A 158 -3.85 -24.74 -2.02
C GLN A 158 -3.02 -24.82 -0.73
N MET A 159 -2.32 -23.74 -0.33
CA MET A 159 -1.58 -23.70 0.93
C MET A 159 -2.47 -23.57 2.16
N PHE A 160 -3.75 -23.24 1.98
CA PHE A 160 -4.69 -22.95 3.05
C PHE A 160 -5.90 -23.90 2.96
N PRO A 161 -5.70 -25.22 2.98
CA PRO A 161 -6.80 -26.19 2.79
C PRO A 161 -7.85 -26.12 3.90
N ASP A 162 -7.45 -25.68 5.09
CA ASP A 162 -8.33 -25.59 6.26
C ASP A 162 -9.23 -24.35 6.25
N PHE A 163 -9.03 -23.43 5.30
CA PHE A 163 -9.72 -22.14 5.27
C PHE A 163 -10.51 -21.97 3.96
N PRO A 164 -11.72 -21.37 4.03
CA PRO A 164 -12.33 -20.77 2.86
C PRO A 164 -11.38 -19.72 2.27
N VAL A 165 -10.89 -19.98 1.06
CA VAL A 165 -10.00 -19.06 0.35
C VAL A 165 -10.70 -18.50 -0.87
N GLN A 166 -10.67 -17.18 -0.99
CA GLN A 166 -11.24 -16.47 -2.13
C GLN A 166 -10.16 -15.69 -2.87
N LEU A 167 -10.22 -15.72 -4.20
CA LEU A 167 -9.46 -14.78 -5.03
C LEU A 167 -10.01 -13.36 -4.83
N CYS A 168 -9.15 -12.40 -4.53
CA CYS A 168 -9.53 -11.00 -4.40
C CYS A 168 -10.31 -10.49 -5.64
N GLN A 169 -11.50 -9.94 -5.42
CA GLN A 169 -12.36 -9.45 -6.51
C GLN A 169 -11.71 -8.34 -7.34
N PHE A 170 -10.82 -7.53 -6.75
CA PHE A 170 -10.01 -6.57 -7.50
C PHE A 170 -9.15 -7.28 -8.57
N HIS A 171 -8.48 -8.37 -8.20
CA HIS A 171 -7.67 -9.17 -9.12
C HIS A 171 -8.53 -9.91 -10.16
N GLN A 172 -9.73 -10.35 -9.79
CA GLN A 172 -10.72 -10.91 -10.74
C GLN A 172 -11.12 -9.87 -11.80
N VAL A 173 -11.57 -8.68 -11.37
CA VAL A 173 -11.98 -7.59 -12.28
C VAL A 173 -10.80 -7.12 -13.12
N LYS A 174 -9.59 -7.04 -12.56
CA LYS A 174 -8.37 -6.71 -13.30
C LYS A 174 -8.09 -7.73 -14.40
N THR A 175 -8.26 -9.02 -14.11
CA THR A 175 -8.11 -10.11 -15.10
C THR A 175 -9.14 -9.98 -16.21
N ILE A 176 -10.42 -9.76 -15.87
CA ILE A 176 -11.49 -9.51 -16.86
C ILE A 176 -11.13 -8.30 -17.73
N SER A 177 -10.72 -7.18 -17.11
CA SER A 177 -10.36 -5.95 -17.84
C SER A 177 -9.17 -6.11 -18.78
N ARG A 178 -8.29 -7.09 -18.54
CA ARG A 178 -7.16 -7.39 -19.44
C ARG A 178 -7.64 -8.01 -20.74
N TYR A 179 -8.61 -8.93 -20.68
CA TYR A 179 -9.15 -9.61 -21.85
C TYR A 179 -10.23 -8.78 -22.56
N LEU A 180 -11.08 -8.08 -21.80
CA LEU A 180 -12.23 -7.36 -22.34
C LEU A 180 -11.93 -5.88 -22.67
N THR A 181 -10.87 -5.31 -22.07
CA THR A 181 -10.61 -3.86 -21.96
C THR A 181 -11.60 -3.11 -21.07
N ARG A 182 -11.24 -1.89 -20.65
CA ARG A 182 -12.13 -0.99 -19.86
C ARG A 182 -13.14 -0.23 -20.72
N ASN A 183 -12.97 -0.25 -22.04
CA ASN A 183 -13.88 0.41 -22.98
C ASN A 183 -14.17 -0.51 -24.17
N PRO A 184 -14.96 -1.59 -23.95
CA PRO A 184 -15.26 -2.53 -25.00
C PRO A 184 -16.11 -1.85 -26.09
N LYS A 185 -15.81 -2.13 -27.35
CA LYS A 185 -16.54 -1.52 -28.48
C LYS A 185 -17.87 -2.22 -28.75
N THR A 186 -17.90 -3.53 -28.54
CA THR A 186 -19.05 -4.39 -28.85
C THR A 186 -20.12 -4.24 -27.78
N GLU A 187 -21.38 -4.48 -28.13
CA GLU A 187 -22.47 -4.49 -27.15
C GLU A 187 -22.27 -5.60 -26.11
N ALA A 188 -21.98 -6.82 -26.59
CA ALA A 188 -21.69 -7.98 -25.74
C ALA A 188 -20.58 -7.69 -24.73
N GLY A 189 -19.49 -7.05 -25.18
CA GLY A 189 -18.40 -6.64 -24.30
C GLY A 189 -18.80 -5.56 -23.30
N ARG A 190 -19.56 -4.54 -23.72
CA ARG A 190 -20.08 -3.50 -22.80
C ARG A 190 -21.00 -4.09 -21.74
N ALA A 191 -21.88 -5.02 -22.12
CA ALA A 191 -22.76 -5.73 -21.19
C ALA A 191 -21.97 -6.58 -20.19
N LEU A 192 -20.98 -7.35 -20.66
CA LEU A 192 -20.12 -8.15 -19.78
C LEU A 192 -19.32 -7.27 -18.82
N TRP A 193 -18.82 -6.12 -19.28
CA TRP A 193 -18.08 -5.19 -18.44
C TRP A 193 -18.95 -4.62 -17.32
N ARG A 194 -20.20 -4.23 -17.64
CA ARG A 194 -21.17 -3.80 -16.61
C ARG A 194 -21.43 -4.89 -15.58
N LEU A 195 -21.63 -6.13 -16.03
CA LEU A 195 -21.81 -7.27 -15.14
C LEU A 195 -20.56 -7.50 -14.26
N ALA A 196 -19.36 -7.50 -14.83
CA ALA A 196 -18.12 -7.68 -14.07
C ALA A 196 -17.94 -6.65 -12.95
N LEU A 197 -18.42 -5.41 -13.15
CA LEU A 197 -18.38 -4.36 -12.13
C LEU A 197 -19.36 -4.58 -10.96
N THR A 198 -20.38 -5.44 -11.11
CA THR A 198 -21.30 -5.80 -10.02
C THR A 198 -20.73 -6.85 -9.09
N LEU A 199 -19.63 -7.55 -9.47
CA LEU A 199 -19.03 -8.65 -8.71
C LEU A 199 -18.82 -8.34 -7.21
N LYS A 200 -18.47 -7.10 -6.88
CA LYS A 200 -18.21 -6.64 -5.50
C LYS A 200 -19.47 -6.45 -4.64
N ASN A 201 -20.63 -6.35 -5.28
CA ASN A 201 -21.91 -6.00 -4.64
C ASN A 201 -22.98 -7.07 -4.88
N SER A 202 -22.64 -8.19 -5.52
CA SER A 202 -23.57 -9.27 -5.84
C SER A 202 -23.20 -10.52 -5.04
N SER A 203 -24.21 -11.28 -4.65
CA SER A 203 -24.01 -12.65 -4.19
C SER A 203 -23.52 -13.54 -5.35
N LYS A 204 -22.98 -14.71 -4.99
CA LYS A 204 -22.56 -15.73 -5.97
C LYS A 204 -23.71 -16.08 -6.94
N THR A 205 -24.89 -16.35 -6.40
CA THR A 205 -26.07 -16.80 -7.16
C THR A 205 -26.57 -15.72 -8.11
N GLU A 206 -26.63 -14.46 -7.67
CA GLU A 206 -27.02 -13.34 -8.52
C GLU A 206 -26.03 -13.13 -9.66
N PHE A 207 -24.73 -13.21 -9.38
CA PHE A 207 -23.70 -13.02 -10.39
C PHE A 207 -23.71 -14.17 -11.42
N GLU A 208 -23.83 -15.42 -10.97
CA GLU A 208 -23.94 -16.60 -11.84
C GLU A 208 -25.18 -16.51 -12.74
N SER A 209 -26.33 -16.14 -12.19
CA SER A 209 -27.56 -15.94 -12.96
C SER A 209 -27.41 -14.81 -13.98
N GLY A 210 -26.83 -13.68 -13.58
CA GLY A 210 -26.53 -12.57 -14.48
C GLY A 210 -25.59 -12.96 -15.62
N LEU A 211 -24.58 -13.78 -15.33
CA LEU A 211 -23.62 -14.28 -16.32
C LEU A 211 -24.27 -15.26 -17.29
N GLN A 212 -25.13 -16.18 -16.81
CA GLN A 212 -25.89 -17.09 -17.66
C GLN A 212 -26.83 -16.33 -18.59
N LYS A 213 -27.54 -15.32 -18.08
CA LYS A 213 -28.41 -14.46 -18.87
C LYS A 213 -27.63 -13.71 -19.95
N TRP A 214 -26.48 -13.12 -19.59
CA TRP A 214 -25.59 -12.48 -20.55
C TRP A 214 -25.12 -13.46 -21.63
N PHE A 215 -24.71 -14.68 -21.24
CA PHE A 215 -24.26 -15.70 -22.19
C PHE A 215 -25.37 -16.08 -23.17
N GLY A 216 -26.59 -16.32 -22.69
CA GLY A 216 -27.74 -16.64 -23.56
C GLY A 216 -28.07 -15.52 -24.54
N GLN A 217 -28.00 -14.25 -24.12
CA GLN A 217 -28.26 -13.10 -24.98
C GLN A 217 -27.22 -12.92 -26.10
N HIS A 218 -25.97 -13.31 -25.86
CA HIS A 218 -24.86 -13.09 -26.78
C HIS A 218 -24.28 -14.39 -27.37
N GLN A 219 -24.91 -15.55 -27.15
CA GLN A 219 -24.42 -16.86 -27.61
C GLN A 219 -24.19 -16.89 -29.13
N ASN A 220 -25.14 -16.35 -29.91
CA ASN A 220 -25.04 -16.29 -31.36
C ASN A 220 -23.85 -15.43 -31.81
N TYR A 221 -23.65 -14.28 -31.16
CA TYR A 221 -22.51 -13.40 -31.41
C TYR A 221 -21.17 -14.08 -31.08
N LEU A 222 -21.09 -14.78 -29.94
CA LEU A 222 -19.88 -15.51 -29.53
C LEU A 222 -19.57 -16.70 -30.44
N SER A 223 -20.60 -17.33 -31.01
CA SER A 223 -20.48 -18.50 -31.88
C SER A 223 -20.26 -18.11 -33.35
N GLU A 224 -20.25 -16.81 -33.67
CA GLU A 224 -20.08 -16.33 -35.03
C GLU A 224 -18.68 -16.66 -35.55
N ARG A 225 -18.63 -17.43 -36.65
CA ARG A 225 -17.38 -17.83 -37.30
C ARG A 225 -17.42 -17.49 -38.78
N LYS A 226 -16.27 -17.07 -39.31
CA LYS A 226 -16.04 -16.91 -40.74
C LYS A 226 -15.06 -17.98 -41.24
N THR A 227 -15.34 -18.50 -42.42
CA THR A 227 -14.45 -19.45 -43.11
C THR A 227 -13.57 -18.68 -44.07
N ASN A 228 -12.27 -18.90 -44.01
CA ASN A 228 -11.34 -18.35 -44.99
C ASN A 228 -11.54 -19.11 -46.32
N PRO A 229 -11.95 -18.44 -47.41
CA PRO A 229 -12.22 -19.08 -48.70
C PRO A 229 -10.97 -19.71 -49.35
N GLU A 230 -9.76 -19.24 -49.04
CA GLU A 230 -8.50 -19.76 -49.61
C GLU A 230 -7.96 -20.98 -48.87
N THR A 231 -8.22 -21.09 -47.56
CA THR A 231 -7.63 -22.15 -46.71
C THR A 231 -8.66 -23.13 -46.15
N GLY A 232 -9.95 -22.86 -46.32
CA GLY A 232 -11.07 -23.64 -45.76
C GLY A 232 -11.18 -23.58 -44.22
N LYS A 233 -10.27 -22.86 -43.54
CA LYS A 233 -10.21 -22.82 -42.06
C LYS A 233 -11.22 -21.82 -41.50
N SER A 234 -11.96 -22.25 -40.48
CA SER A 234 -12.95 -21.43 -39.76
C SER A 234 -12.32 -20.72 -38.55
N HIS A 235 -12.55 -19.42 -38.41
CA HIS A 235 -12.11 -18.59 -37.27
C HIS A 235 -13.27 -17.79 -36.69
N TYR A 236 -13.22 -17.46 -35.40
CA TYR A 236 -14.21 -16.58 -34.78
C TYR A 236 -14.12 -15.17 -35.36
N THR A 237 -15.28 -14.56 -35.62
CA THR A 237 -15.36 -13.20 -36.21
C THR A 237 -14.87 -12.12 -35.25
N HIS A 238 -14.89 -12.42 -33.95
CA HIS A 238 -14.59 -11.49 -32.86
C HIS A 238 -13.31 -11.95 -32.14
N LYS A 239 -12.34 -11.05 -31.99
CA LYS A 239 -11.09 -11.26 -31.24
C LYS A 239 -11.04 -10.35 -30.03
#